data_AF-A0A7X1F5W2-F1
#
_entry.id   AF-A0A7X1F5W2-F1
#
_cell.length_a   1.000
_cell.length_b   1.000
_cell.length_c   1.000
_cell.angle_alpha   90.00
_cell.angle_beta   90.00
_cell.angle_gamma   90.00
#
_symmetry.space_group_name_H-M   'P 1'
#
loop_
_entity.id
_entity.type
_entity.pdbx_description
1 polymer ?
#
loop_
_entity_poly.entity_id
_entity_poly.type
_entity_poly.pdbx_seq_one_letter_code
_entity_poly.pdbx_strand_id
1 'polypeptide(L)'
;MLSRSRARSIGWAMILVVCFALTIALTFKVNAVKSQVRLTERRIAALKQEKTLLETEFETRANQQQLTALNDVEFGYQAPTAGQYLESERQLAALGKPRGPGAPDMIRVAAAEPPAEDSGFPAMVNPLTGKAMAAETPHRAEGEKGQGPQRIARVTPIAGPAATVERLSHVEKPAKAAKAAGRSTRVALEE
;
A
#
# COMPACT_ATOMS: atom_id res chain seq x y z
N MET A 1 61.41 53.34 28.58
CA MET A 1 61.99 52.00 28.84
C MET A 1 60.83 51.03 29.07
N LEU A 2 60.53 50.13 28.14
CA LEU A 2 59.49 49.12 28.36
C LEU A 2 59.98 48.12 29.41
N SER A 3 59.21 47.96 30.50
CA SER A 3 59.54 47.00 31.55
C SER A 3 59.46 45.57 31.03
N ARG A 4 60.44 44.74 31.37
CA ARG A 4 60.55 43.33 30.95
C ARG A 4 59.29 42.50 31.24
N SER A 5 58.53 42.86 32.27
CA SER A 5 57.25 42.24 32.61
C SER A 5 56.17 42.49 31.54
N ARG A 6 56.14 43.69 30.93
CA ARG A 6 55.19 44.02 29.86
C ARG A 6 55.48 43.22 28.60
N ALA A 7 56.75 43.09 28.22
CA ALA A 7 57.17 42.25 27.09
C ALA A 7 56.75 40.78 27.27
N ARG A 8 56.92 40.20 28.47
CA ARG A 8 56.46 38.84 28.77
C ARG A 8 54.93 38.71 28.73
N SER A 9 54.20 39.69 29.27
CA SER A 9 52.73 39.68 29.25
C SER A 9 52.15 39.76 27.83
N ILE A 10 52.77 40.54 26.95
CA ILE A 10 52.42 40.63 25.53
C ILE A 10 52.69 39.30 24.81
N GLY A 11 53.79 38.62 25.14
CA GLY A 11 54.07 37.28 24.61
C GLY A 11 52.98 36.26 24.96
N TRP A 12 52.54 36.24 26.22
CA TRP A 12 51.42 35.39 26.65
C TRP A 12 50.09 35.77 25.99
N ALA A 13 49.81 37.08 25.84
CA ALA A 13 48.61 37.54 25.15
C ALA A 13 48.58 37.10 23.68
N MET A 14 49.71 37.20 22.96
CA MET A 14 49.80 36.74 21.57
C MET A 14 49.54 35.24 21.44
N ILE A 15 50.07 34.42 22.36
CA ILE A 15 49.81 32.98 22.38
C ILE A 15 48.32 32.68 22.58
N LEU A 16 47.66 33.35 23.52
CA LEU A 16 46.22 33.17 23.75
C LEU A 16 45.38 33.60 22.54
N VAL A 17 45.74 34.70 21.89
CA VAL A 17 45.07 35.16 20.67
C VAL A 17 45.22 34.14 19.54
N VAL A 18 46.41 33.59 19.33
CA VAL A 18 46.64 32.54 18.32
C VAL A 18 45.82 31.29 18.63
N CYS A 19 45.83 30.84 19.89
CA CYS A 19 45.03 29.69 20.32
C CYS A 19 43.53 29.93 20.06
N PHE A 20 43.03 31.11 20.43
CA PHE A 20 41.64 31.49 20.20
C PHE A 20 41.28 31.62 18.72
N ALA A 21 42.19 32.15 17.88
CA ALA A 21 41.99 32.21 16.44
C ALA A 21 41.88 30.81 15.83
N LEU A 22 42.70 29.85 16.29
CA LEU A 22 42.64 28.46 15.85
C LEU A 22 41.34 27.76 16.24
N THR A 23 40.85 27.98 17.48
CA THR A 23 39.57 27.38 17.91
C THR A 23 38.40 27.93 17.07
N ILE A 24 38.37 29.24 16.84
CA ILE A 24 37.38 29.87 15.97
C ILE A 24 37.44 29.29 14.55
N ALA A 25 38.63 29.21 13.95
CA ALA A 25 38.81 28.68 12.60
C ALA A 25 38.25 27.25 12.49
N LEU A 26 38.51 26.40 13.49
CA LEU A 26 37.98 25.04 13.54
C LEU A 26 36.45 25.03 13.67
N THR A 27 35.87 25.88 14.51
CA THR A 27 34.41 26.01 14.64
C THR A 27 33.76 26.41 13.32
N PHE A 28 34.34 27.35 12.58
CA PHE A 28 33.85 27.72 11.25
C PHE A 28 33.96 26.56 10.25
N LYS A 29 35.07 25.81 10.24
CA LYS A 29 35.20 24.64 9.36
C LYS A 29 34.14 23.59 9.68
N VAL A 30 33.91 23.29 10.96
CA VAL A 30 32.89 22.32 11.39
C VAL A 30 31.49 22.80 10.99
N ASN A 31 31.18 24.09 11.12
CA ASN A 31 29.89 24.63 10.70
C ASN A 31 29.70 24.57 9.18
N ALA A 32 30.75 24.83 8.41
CA ALA A 32 30.71 24.70 6.96
C ALA A 32 30.48 23.23 6.53
N VAL A 33 31.21 22.28 7.13
CA VAL A 33 31.03 20.84 6.87
C VAL A 33 29.63 20.38 7.26
N LYS A 34 29.12 20.79 8.44
CA LYS A 34 27.76 20.46 8.89
C LYS A 34 26.69 20.99 7.92
N SER A 35 26.90 22.16 7.33
CA SER A 35 26.02 22.71 6.30
C SER A 35 26.06 21.89 5.01
N GLN A 36 27.25 21.50 4.55
CA GLN A 36 27.41 20.65 3.36
C GLN A 36 26.75 19.29 3.54
N VAL A 37 26.93 18.65 4.70
CA VAL A 37 26.29 17.37 5.03
C VAL A 37 24.77 17.48 4.93
N ARG A 38 24.17 18.52 5.53
CA ARG A 38 22.72 18.74 5.46
C ARG A 38 22.19 18.94 4.04
N LEU A 39 22.95 19.62 3.17
CA LEU A 39 22.57 19.77 1.76
C LEU A 39 22.60 18.43 1.03
N THR A 40 23.63 17.62 1.26
CA THR A 40 23.76 16.28 0.69
C THR A 40 22.67 15.35 1.19
N GLU A 41 22.34 15.37 2.49
CA GLU A 41 21.23 14.59 3.06
C GLU A 41 19.89 14.92 2.39
N ARG A 42 19.60 16.20 2.16
CA ARG A 42 18.40 16.63 1.43
C ARG A 42 18.39 16.12 -0.02
N ARG A 43 19.54 16.16 -0.71
CA ARG A 43 19.67 15.61 -2.06
C ARG A 43 19.45 14.11 -2.08
N ILE A 44 20.01 13.38 -1.12
CA ILE A 44 19.81 11.94 -0.99
C ILE A 44 18.33 11.62 -0.77
N ALA A 45 17.64 12.39 0.08
CA ALA A 45 16.21 12.21 0.30
C ALA A 45 15.38 12.45 -0.97
N ALA A 46 15.68 13.52 -1.73
CA ALA A 46 15.01 13.81 -3.00
C ALA A 46 15.25 12.69 -4.04
N LEU A 47 16.50 12.25 -4.22
CA LEU A 47 16.84 11.17 -5.14
C LEU A 47 16.18 9.84 -4.77
N LYS A 48 16.03 9.56 -3.47
CA LYS A 48 15.28 8.38 -3.01
C LYS A 48 13.81 8.44 -3.39
N GLN A 49 13.18 9.62 -3.28
CA GLN A 49 11.79 9.81 -3.68
C GLN A 49 11.62 9.63 -5.20
N GLU A 50 12.51 10.22 -6.01
CA GLU A 50 12.53 10.03 -7.46
C GLU A 50 12.69 8.55 -7.82
N LYS A 51 13.63 7.84 -7.18
CA LYS A 51 13.84 6.41 -7.39
C LYS A 51 12.58 5.59 -7.11
N THR A 52 11.90 5.83 -5.98
CA THR A 52 10.64 5.12 -5.65
C THR A 52 9.54 5.42 -6.66
N LEU A 53 9.44 6.66 -7.15
CA LEU A 53 8.50 7.03 -8.21
C LEU A 53 8.80 6.26 -9.49
N LEU A 54 10.07 6.26 -9.92
CA LEU A 54 10.51 5.56 -11.13
C LEU A 54 10.24 4.05 -11.04
N GLU A 55 10.56 3.42 -9.90
CA GLU A 55 10.28 2.00 -9.70
C GLU A 55 8.78 1.69 -9.79
N THR A 56 7.94 2.55 -9.20
CA THR A 56 6.49 2.38 -9.28
C THR A 56 6.00 2.49 -10.73
N GLU A 57 6.55 3.43 -11.51
CA GLU A 57 6.23 3.56 -12.94
C GLU A 57 6.69 2.34 -13.75
N PHE A 58 7.85 1.76 -13.44
CA PHE A 58 8.35 0.58 -14.13
C PHE A 58 7.57 -0.68 -13.74
N GLU A 59 7.29 -0.89 -12.46
CA GLU A 59 6.49 -2.02 -11.97
C GLU A 59 5.09 -2.01 -12.58
N THR A 60 4.44 -0.84 -12.64
CA THR A 60 3.11 -0.72 -13.23
C THR A 60 3.10 -0.99 -14.75
N ARG A 61 4.09 -0.50 -15.50
CA ARG A 61 4.20 -0.77 -16.95
C ARG A 61 4.59 -2.22 -17.26
N ALA A 62 5.51 -2.80 -16.51
CA ALA A 62 5.95 -4.18 -16.69
C ALA A 62 4.83 -5.18 -16.35
N ASN A 63 4.05 -4.92 -15.28
CA ASN A 63 2.94 -5.78 -14.90
C ASN A 63 1.85 -5.84 -15.99
N GLN A 64 1.51 -4.71 -16.61
CA GLN A 64 0.56 -4.70 -17.74
C GLN A 64 1.07 -5.53 -18.92
N GLN A 65 2.34 -5.36 -19.30
CA GLN A 65 2.94 -6.14 -20.39
C GLN A 65 3.02 -7.64 -20.07
N GLN A 66 3.32 -8.00 -18.82
CA GLN A 66 3.34 -9.39 -18.36
C GLN A 66 1.95 -10.02 -18.42
N LEU A 67 0.91 -9.32 -17.97
CA LEU A 67 -0.46 -9.81 -18.05
C LEU A 67 -0.93 -9.98 -19.49
N THR A 68 -0.58 -9.06 -20.39
CA THR A 68 -0.86 -9.20 -21.83
C THR A 68 -0.12 -10.40 -22.42
N ALA A 69 1.18 -10.53 -22.16
CA ALA A 69 1.96 -11.65 -22.68
C ALA A 69 1.47 -13.00 -22.14
N LEU A 70 1.10 -13.06 -20.86
CA LEU A 70 0.52 -14.27 -20.27
C LEU A 70 -0.85 -14.59 -20.88
N ASN A 71 -1.68 -13.57 -21.08
CA ASN A 71 -2.97 -13.73 -21.75
C ASN A 71 -2.79 -14.29 -23.16
N ASP A 72 -1.86 -13.74 -23.94
CA ASP A 72 -1.58 -14.17 -25.30
C ASP A 72 -1.08 -15.62 -25.38
N VAL A 73 -0.29 -16.07 -24.40
CA VAL A 73 0.28 -17.43 -24.36
C VAL A 73 -0.71 -18.47 -23.84
N GLU A 74 -1.45 -18.18 -22.76
CA GLU A 74 -2.29 -19.17 -22.08
C GLU A 74 -3.76 -19.13 -22.48
N PHE A 75 -4.30 -17.95 -22.80
CA PHE A 75 -5.75 -17.77 -22.86
C PHE A 75 -6.28 -17.23 -24.19
N GLY A 76 -5.48 -16.43 -24.91
CA GLY A 76 -5.89 -15.74 -26.14
C GLY A 76 -7.13 -14.86 -25.97
N TYR A 77 -7.39 -14.34 -24.76
CA TYR A 77 -8.56 -13.53 -24.50
C TYR A 77 -8.38 -12.15 -25.12
N GLN A 78 -9.19 -11.86 -26.14
CA GLN A 78 -9.36 -10.50 -26.63
C GLN A 78 -10.53 -9.81 -25.93
N ALA A 79 -10.37 -8.54 -25.57
CA ALA A 79 -11.50 -7.75 -25.10
C ALA A 79 -12.59 -7.71 -26.19
N PRO A 80 -13.87 -7.97 -25.86
CA PRO A 80 -14.95 -7.94 -26.84
C PRO A 80 -15.00 -6.57 -27.52
N THR A 81 -15.17 -6.59 -28.84
CA THR A 81 -15.29 -5.35 -29.63
C THR A 81 -16.67 -4.73 -29.40
N ALA A 82 -16.80 -3.42 -29.61
CA ALA A 82 -18.06 -2.70 -29.37
C ALA A 82 -19.27 -3.35 -30.08
N GLY A 83 -19.08 -3.90 -31.29
CA GLY A 83 -20.12 -4.58 -32.06
C GLY A 83 -20.52 -5.98 -31.54
N GLN A 84 -19.83 -6.52 -30.53
CA GLN A 84 -20.24 -7.74 -29.83
C GLN A 84 -21.17 -7.46 -28.64
N TYR A 85 -21.33 -6.18 -28.26
CA TYR A 85 -22.29 -5.77 -27.26
C TYR A 85 -23.63 -5.44 -27.92
N LEU A 86 -24.72 -5.68 -27.20
CA LEU A 86 -26.06 -5.29 -27.62
C LEU A 86 -26.36 -3.92 -27.01
N GLU A 87 -26.60 -2.89 -27.83
CA GLU A 87 -26.82 -1.53 -27.34
C GLU A 87 -28.23 -1.30 -26.76
N SER A 88 -29.19 -2.20 -27.03
CA SER A 88 -30.56 -2.00 -26.56
C SER A 88 -31.29 -3.27 -26.15
N GLU A 89 -32.23 -3.11 -25.23
CA GLU A 89 -33.16 -4.16 -24.81
C GLU A 89 -34.02 -4.69 -25.97
N ARG A 90 -34.27 -3.86 -27.00
CA ARG A 90 -34.94 -4.33 -28.22
C ARG A 90 -34.08 -5.30 -29.03
N GLN A 91 -32.77 -5.07 -29.11
CA GLN A 91 -31.83 -6.00 -29.75
C GLN A 91 -31.75 -7.30 -28.94
N LEU A 92 -31.72 -7.23 -27.61
CA LEU A 92 -31.83 -8.40 -26.73
C LEU A 92 -33.14 -9.18 -26.95
N ALA A 93 -34.28 -8.49 -27.02
CA ALA A 93 -35.59 -9.10 -27.26
C ALA A 93 -35.69 -9.77 -28.64
N ALA A 94 -34.90 -9.33 -29.62
CA ALA A 94 -34.83 -9.96 -30.93
C ALA A 94 -34.14 -11.34 -30.89
N LEU A 95 -33.18 -11.57 -29.99
CA LEU A 95 -32.57 -12.89 -29.76
C LEU A 95 -33.50 -13.88 -29.05
N GLY A 96 -34.46 -13.39 -28.25
CA GLY A 96 -35.41 -14.23 -27.51
C GLY A 96 -36.58 -14.79 -28.32
N LYS A 97 -36.64 -14.53 -29.64
CA LYS A 97 -37.73 -15.01 -30.50
C LYS A 97 -37.61 -16.54 -30.72
N PRO A 98 -38.73 -17.28 -30.72
CA PRO A 98 -38.72 -18.71 -31.04
C PRO A 98 -38.14 -18.94 -32.44
N ARG A 99 -37.39 -20.03 -32.59
CA ARG A 99 -36.77 -20.45 -33.87
C ARG A 99 -37.85 -20.47 -34.96
N GLY A 100 -37.53 -19.85 -36.10
CA GLY A 100 -38.41 -19.88 -37.26
C GLY A 100 -38.58 -21.30 -37.83
N PRO A 101 -39.68 -21.59 -38.54
CA PRO A 101 -39.88 -22.86 -39.21
C PRO A 101 -38.74 -23.12 -40.22
N GLY A 102 -38.03 -24.25 -40.07
CA GLY A 102 -36.90 -24.62 -40.93
C GLY A 102 -35.52 -24.13 -40.47
N ALA A 103 -35.40 -23.54 -39.28
CA ALA A 103 -34.08 -23.23 -38.73
C ALA A 103 -33.27 -24.53 -38.50
N PRO A 104 -31.99 -24.58 -38.91
CA PRO A 104 -31.15 -25.78 -38.73
C PRO A 104 -31.08 -26.20 -37.27
N ASP A 105 -30.85 -27.47 -36.96
CA ASP A 105 -30.71 -27.94 -35.58
C ASP A 105 -29.50 -27.29 -34.89
N MET A 106 -29.63 -27.06 -33.59
CA MET A 106 -28.56 -26.44 -32.80
C MET A 106 -27.36 -27.39 -32.74
N ILE A 107 -26.26 -27.01 -33.38
CA ILE A 107 -24.99 -27.73 -33.26
C ILE A 107 -24.50 -27.54 -31.83
N ARG A 108 -24.61 -28.59 -31.02
CA ARG A 108 -24.04 -28.62 -29.67
C ARG A 108 -22.54 -28.86 -29.82
N VAL A 109 -21.76 -27.79 -29.85
CA VAL A 109 -20.29 -27.89 -29.73
C VAL A 109 -19.96 -28.28 -28.29
N ALA A 110 -19.63 -29.56 -28.10
CA ALA A 110 -19.12 -30.17 -26.87
C ALA A 110 -19.97 -29.89 -25.60
N ALA A 111 -21.15 -30.50 -25.53
CA ALA A 111 -21.78 -30.73 -24.22
C ALA A 111 -21.10 -31.96 -23.60
N ALA A 112 -20.36 -31.78 -22.51
CA ALA A 112 -20.18 -32.88 -21.56
C ALA A 112 -21.57 -33.27 -21.05
N GLU A 113 -21.83 -34.58 -20.93
CA GLU A 113 -23.02 -35.11 -20.25
C GLU A 113 -23.25 -34.30 -18.95
N PRO A 114 -24.44 -33.74 -18.70
CA PRO A 114 -24.66 -33.00 -17.46
C PRO A 114 -24.33 -33.94 -16.30
N PRO A 115 -23.35 -33.62 -15.45
CA PRO A 115 -23.11 -34.42 -14.26
C PRO A 115 -24.42 -34.40 -13.47
N ALA A 116 -24.87 -35.59 -13.07
CA ALA A 116 -25.98 -35.74 -12.14
C ALA A 116 -25.77 -34.74 -11.00
N GLU A 117 -26.82 -33.99 -10.68
CA GLU A 117 -26.93 -32.93 -9.66
C GLU A 117 -25.94 -33.07 -8.49
N ASP A 118 -24.69 -32.69 -8.72
CA ASP A 118 -23.72 -32.35 -7.70
C ASP A 118 -23.41 -30.89 -7.98
N SER A 119 -24.21 -30.03 -7.34
CA SER A 119 -24.03 -28.59 -7.26
C SER A 119 -22.72 -28.28 -6.54
N GLY A 120 -21.60 -28.53 -7.20
CA GLY A 120 -20.26 -28.26 -6.72
C GLY A 120 -19.63 -27.16 -7.55
N PHE A 121 -20.12 -25.92 -7.41
CA PHE A 121 -19.26 -24.79 -7.77
C PHE A 121 -17.96 -24.93 -6.97
N PRO A 122 -16.78 -24.85 -7.60
CA PRO A 122 -15.53 -24.95 -6.85
C PRO A 122 -15.54 -23.85 -5.79
N ALA A 123 -15.34 -24.26 -4.53
CA ALA A 123 -15.37 -23.33 -3.42
C ALA A 123 -14.34 -22.21 -3.67
N MET A 124 -14.79 -20.95 -3.70
CA MET A 124 -13.87 -19.83 -3.79
C MET A 124 -13.00 -19.83 -2.53
N VAL A 125 -11.73 -20.18 -2.71
CA VAL A 125 -10.71 -20.15 -1.67
C VAL A 125 -10.02 -18.79 -1.66
N ASN A 126 -9.73 -18.28 -0.48
CA ASN A 126 -8.92 -17.08 -0.34
C ASN A 126 -7.45 -17.38 -0.72
N PRO A 127 -6.85 -16.70 -1.71
CA PRO A 127 -5.49 -17.01 -2.20
C PRO A 127 -4.39 -16.82 -1.13
N LEU A 128 -4.66 -16.07 -0.06
CA LEU A 128 -3.69 -15.84 1.02
C LEU A 128 -3.74 -16.89 2.13
N THR A 129 -4.86 -17.60 2.29
CA THR A 129 -5.10 -18.49 3.43
C THR A 129 -5.62 -19.88 3.06
N GLY A 130 -5.99 -20.11 1.80
CA GLY A 130 -6.42 -21.41 1.27
C GLY A 130 -7.77 -21.92 1.81
N LYS A 131 -8.50 -21.11 2.58
CA LYS A 131 -9.78 -21.52 3.20
C LYS A 131 -10.96 -21.12 2.32
N ALA A 132 -11.93 -22.03 2.19
CA ALA A 132 -13.19 -21.78 1.50
C ALA A 132 -14.05 -20.78 2.28
N MET A 133 -14.54 -19.74 1.60
CA MET A 133 -15.59 -18.88 2.16
C MET A 133 -16.95 -19.53 1.93
N ALA A 134 -17.54 -20.11 2.97
CA ALA A 134 -18.95 -20.50 2.94
C ALA A 134 -19.83 -19.24 2.91
N ALA A 135 -20.73 -19.16 1.94
CA ALA A 135 -21.69 -18.06 1.82
C ALA A 135 -22.73 -18.17 2.95
N GLU A 136 -22.53 -17.43 4.03
CA GLU A 136 -23.51 -17.29 5.10
C GLU A 136 -24.62 -16.34 4.64
N THR A 137 -25.76 -16.90 4.23
CA THR A 137 -27.00 -16.15 3.99
C THR A 137 -27.53 -15.59 5.30
N PRO A 138 -27.70 -14.26 5.46
CA PRO A 138 -28.27 -13.71 6.68
C PRO A 138 -29.76 -14.07 6.76
N HIS A 139 -30.11 -14.76 7.85
CA HIS A 139 -31.46 -15.14 8.21
C HIS A 139 -32.33 -13.87 8.34
N ARG A 140 -33.34 -13.77 7.47
CA ARG A 140 -34.33 -12.69 7.47
C ARG A 140 -35.36 -12.94 8.56
N ALA A 141 -35.35 -12.12 9.61
CA ALA A 141 -36.42 -12.03 10.58
C ALA A 141 -37.69 -11.45 9.93
N GLU A 142 -38.82 -12.08 10.22
CA GLU A 142 -40.16 -11.67 9.81
C GLU A 142 -40.63 -10.45 10.60
N GLY A 143 -41.38 -9.55 9.93
CA GLY A 143 -42.21 -8.53 10.56
C GLY A 143 -41.87 -7.09 10.19
N GLU A 144 -42.49 -6.56 9.13
CA GLU A 144 -43.35 -5.36 9.16
C GLU A 144 -43.70 -4.89 7.75
N LYS A 145 -44.97 -4.48 7.59
CA LYS A 145 -45.59 -4.03 6.34
C LYS A 145 -45.20 -2.58 6.03
N GLY A 146 -44.97 -2.26 4.75
CA GLY A 146 -45.19 -0.90 4.25
C GLY A 146 -44.23 -0.37 3.19
N GLN A 147 -44.79 -0.14 1.99
CA GLN A 147 -44.41 0.82 0.94
C GLN A 147 -43.09 0.64 0.14
N GLY A 148 -43.25 0.65 -1.19
CA GLY A 148 -42.17 0.55 -2.19
C GLY A 148 -41.33 1.84 -2.40
N PRO A 149 -40.65 1.99 -3.55
CA PRO A 149 -39.19 1.94 -3.59
C PRO A 149 -38.58 3.32 -3.84
N GLN A 150 -37.55 3.70 -3.07
CA GLN A 150 -36.59 4.73 -3.48
C GLN A 150 -35.40 4.82 -2.52
N ARG A 151 -34.25 4.31 -2.93
CA ARG A 151 -33.03 5.11 -3.17
C ARG A 151 -31.87 4.19 -3.50
N ILE A 152 -31.36 4.40 -4.71
CA ILE A 152 -30.15 3.82 -5.26
C ILE A 152 -29.02 4.15 -4.27
N ALA A 153 -28.46 3.12 -3.64
CA ALA A 153 -27.29 3.26 -2.79
C ALA A 153 -26.14 3.76 -3.67
N ARG A 154 -25.65 4.95 -3.32
CA ARG A 154 -24.47 5.59 -3.88
C ARG A 154 -23.30 4.61 -3.82
N VAL A 155 -22.80 4.21 -4.98
CA VAL A 155 -21.54 3.47 -5.11
C VAL A 155 -20.43 4.37 -4.59
N THR A 156 -19.86 4.01 -3.44
CA THR A 156 -18.65 4.63 -2.92
C THR A 156 -17.49 4.20 -3.82
N PRO A 157 -16.68 5.13 -4.38
CA PRO A 157 -15.49 4.75 -5.11
C PRO A 157 -14.52 4.05 -4.15
N ILE A 158 -13.97 2.93 -4.61
CA ILE A 158 -12.90 2.19 -3.93
C ILE A 158 -11.74 3.17 -3.74
N ALA A 159 -11.51 3.60 -2.51
CA ALA A 159 -10.45 4.54 -2.18
C ALA A 159 -9.10 3.90 -2.51
N GLY A 160 -8.35 4.57 -3.39
CA GLY A 160 -6.97 4.20 -3.72
C GLY A 160 -6.02 4.29 -2.50
N PRO A 161 -4.75 3.93 -2.69
CA PRO A 161 -3.79 3.57 -1.62
C PRO A 161 -3.42 4.68 -0.63
N ALA A 162 -3.99 5.88 -0.74
CA ALA A 162 -3.81 6.97 0.23
C ALA A 162 -4.39 6.65 1.62
N ALA A 163 -5.47 5.84 1.69
CA ALA A 163 -6.10 5.48 2.97
C ALA A 163 -5.23 4.56 3.84
N THR A 164 -4.25 3.85 3.26
CA THR A 164 -3.35 2.96 4.00
C THR A 164 -2.28 3.74 4.77
N VAL A 165 -1.90 4.93 4.30
CA VAL A 165 -0.86 5.75 4.94
C VAL A 165 -1.39 6.41 6.23
N GLU A 166 -2.66 6.81 6.25
CA GLU A 166 -3.29 7.41 7.44
C GLU A 166 -3.47 6.38 8.57
N ARG A 167 -3.78 5.12 8.22
CA ARG A 167 -4.00 4.04 9.19
C ARG A 167 -2.71 3.51 9.86
N LEU A 168 -1.55 3.75 9.24
CA LEU A 168 -0.24 3.44 9.82
C LEU A 168 0.24 4.53 10.79
N SER A 169 -0.25 5.77 10.66
CA SER A 169 0.14 6.88 11.55
C SER A 169 -0.51 6.85 12.94
N HIS A 170 -1.52 5.99 13.15
CA HIS A 170 -2.24 5.85 14.43
C HIS A 170 -1.77 4.67 15.30
N VAL A 171 -0.75 3.91 14.88
CA VAL A 171 -0.19 2.77 15.65
C VAL A 171 1.13 3.14 16.33
N GLU A 172 1.20 4.30 16.96
CA GLU A 172 2.34 4.61 17.84
C GLU A 172 1.92 5.41 19.07
N LYS A 173 1.36 4.70 20.06
CA LYS A 173 1.37 5.14 21.46
C LYS A 173 1.96 4.01 22.31
N PRO A 174 3.21 4.13 22.79
CA PRO A 174 3.76 3.15 23.72
C PRO A 174 3.07 3.30 25.08
N ALA A 175 2.47 2.20 25.54
CA ALA A 175 1.94 2.07 26.89
C ALA A 175 3.08 2.20 27.91
N LYS A 176 2.95 3.17 28.80
CA LYS A 176 3.83 3.42 29.94
C LYS A 176 3.62 2.31 30.97
N ALA A 177 4.45 1.27 30.96
CA ALA A 177 4.48 0.23 31.98
C ALA A 177 5.91 0.00 32.48
N ALA A 178 6.36 0.89 33.38
CA ALA A 178 7.54 0.64 34.21
C ALA A 178 7.39 1.44 35.52
N LYS A 179 6.75 0.85 36.53
CA LYS A 179 7.05 1.06 37.96
C LYS A 179 6.23 0.13 38.87
N ALA A 180 6.65 -1.13 39.06
CA ALA A 180 6.38 -1.95 40.26
C ALA A 180 7.01 -3.33 40.13
N ALA A 181 8.35 -3.41 40.11
CA ALA A 181 9.06 -4.68 40.33
C ALA A 181 10.39 -4.34 41.01
N GLY A 182 10.31 -4.06 42.31
CA GLY A 182 11.44 -3.58 43.09
C GLY A 182 11.11 -3.52 44.56
N ARG A 183 10.63 -4.63 45.12
CA ARG A 183 10.63 -4.96 46.56
C ARG A 183 9.96 -6.33 46.76
N SER A 184 10.75 -7.41 46.80
CA SER A 184 10.49 -8.62 47.62
C SER A 184 11.37 -9.78 47.15
N THR A 185 12.66 -9.75 47.47
CA THR A 185 13.52 -10.94 47.57
C THR A 185 14.70 -10.59 48.46
N ARG A 186 14.39 -10.39 49.73
CA ARG A 186 15.31 -10.55 50.86
C ARG A 186 14.45 -11.12 51.97
N VAL A 187 14.96 -12.14 52.66
CA VAL A 187 14.30 -13.05 53.62
C VAL A 187 13.75 -14.31 52.96
N ALA A 188 14.61 -15.33 52.85
CA ALA A 188 14.32 -16.75 53.12
C ALA A 188 15.48 -17.61 52.56
N LEU A 189 16.50 -17.85 53.39
CA LEU A 189 17.38 -19.03 53.42
C LEU A 189 18.46 -18.73 54.49
N GLU A 190 17.98 -18.69 55.73
CA GLU A 190 18.69 -19.33 56.85
C GLU A 190 18.27 -20.80 56.84
N GLU A 191 19.13 -21.65 57.40
CA GLU A 191 19.19 -23.13 57.39
C GLU A 191 20.04 -23.73 56.27
#